data_AF-C6W487-F1
#
_entry.id   AF-C6W487-F1
#
_cell.length_a   1.000
_cell.length_b   1.000
_cell.length_c   1.000
_cell.angle_alpha   90.00
_cell.angle_beta   90.00
_cell.angle_gamma   90.00
#
_symmetry.space_group_name_H-M   'P 1'
#
loop_
_entity.id
_entity.type
_entity.pdbx_description
1 polymer ?
#
loop_
_entity_poly.entity_id
_entity_poly.type
_entity_poly.pdbx_seq_one_letter_code
_entity_poly.pdbx_strand_id
1 'polypeptide(L)'
;MFAGSNYNLLGCNTFTLRENIKLAFQAAGYSNSGKRSAFNNVLNEVRSELMSGHPVIMDGTNQFLGFNNWHIWVIAGIQETILHGVVELNGAATCMAWTYNLYYLNWGWEGSSDGWYAGGNFMGGNQNYDTALNVTYGMRK
;
A
#
# COMPACT_ATOMS: atom_id res chain seq x y z
N MET A 1 -19.68 -2.37 15.78
CA MET A 1 -20.07 -3.01 14.50
C MET A 1 -18.78 -3.47 13.82
N PHE A 2 -18.65 -4.77 13.53
CA PHE A 2 -17.44 -5.33 12.89
C PHE A 2 -17.44 -5.01 11.38
N ALA A 3 -16.28 -5.16 10.71
CA ALA A 3 -16.17 -4.79 9.29
C ALA A 3 -17.09 -5.59 8.35
N GLY A 4 -17.57 -6.78 8.76
CA GLY A 4 -18.47 -7.60 7.96
C GLY A 4 -17.77 -8.19 6.72
N SER A 5 -17.73 -9.51 6.65
CA SER A 5 -17.18 -10.21 5.50
C SER A 5 -18.31 -10.88 4.72
N ASN A 6 -18.33 -10.65 3.41
CA ASN A 6 -19.16 -11.38 2.49
C ASN A 6 -18.37 -12.56 1.97
N TYR A 7 -19.02 -13.71 1.93
CA TYR A 7 -18.47 -14.93 1.36
C TYR A 7 -19.13 -15.19 0.01
N ASN A 8 -18.36 -15.74 -0.92
CA ASN A 8 -18.86 -16.20 -2.22
C ASN A 8 -19.33 -15.10 -3.19
N LEU A 9 -18.71 -13.91 -3.14
CA LEU A 9 -19.01 -12.83 -4.08
C LEU A 9 -18.19 -13.05 -5.37
N LEU A 10 -18.80 -13.72 -6.36
CA LEU A 10 -18.20 -14.09 -7.66
C LEU A 10 -17.18 -15.25 -7.62
N GLY A 11 -17.23 -16.14 -6.62
CA GLY A 11 -16.39 -17.36 -6.55
C GLY A 11 -16.02 -17.75 -5.11
N CYS A 12 -15.06 -18.67 -4.90
CA CYS A 12 -14.61 -19.05 -3.54
C CYS A 12 -13.71 -17.96 -2.90
N ASN A 13 -14.26 -16.79 -2.62
CA ASN A 13 -13.57 -15.67 -2.01
C ASN A 13 -14.30 -15.16 -0.75
N THR A 14 -13.53 -14.48 0.10
CA THR A 14 -14.05 -13.65 1.19
C THR A 14 -13.69 -12.20 0.89
N PHE A 15 -14.64 -11.29 1.02
CA PHE A 15 -14.45 -9.88 0.72
C PHE A 15 -15.06 -9.00 1.81
N THR A 16 -14.39 -7.90 2.11
CA THR A 16 -14.90 -6.82 2.97
C THR A 16 -14.79 -5.50 2.23
N LEU A 17 -15.85 -4.69 2.29
CA LEU A 17 -15.84 -3.34 1.73
C LEU A 17 -14.78 -2.49 2.44
N ARG A 18 -14.02 -1.72 1.66
CA ARG A 18 -12.89 -0.90 2.15
C ARG A 18 -13.32 0.08 3.23
N GLU A 19 -14.51 0.64 3.07
CA GLU A 19 -15.13 1.56 4.02
C GLU A 19 -15.27 0.95 5.42
N ASN A 20 -15.47 -0.37 5.48
CA ASN A 20 -15.72 -1.07 6.72
C ASN A 20 -14.43 -1.41 7.49
N ILE A 21 -13.25 -1.29 6.88
CA ILE A 21 -11.96 -1.50 7.57
C ILE A 21 -11.86 -0.59 8.79
N LYS A 22 -12.29 0.68 8.66
CA LYS A 22 -12.32 1.62 9.78
C LYS A 22 -13.22 1.18 10.93
N LEU A 23 -14.36 0.55 10.61
CA LEU A 23 -15.28 0.04 11.61
C LEU A 23 -14.65 -1.08 12.43
N ALA A 24 -13.85 -1.96 11.81
CA ALA A 24 -13.09 -2.98 12.54
C ALA A 24 -12.09 -2.35 13.51
N PHE A 25 -11.32 -1.34 13.10
CA PHE A 25 -10.39 -0.66 14.00
C PHE A 25 -11.11 0.02 15.18
N GLN A 26 -12.21 0.73 14.92
CA GLN A 26 -13.03 1.33 15.98
C GLN A 26 -13.56 0.26 16.95
N ALA A 27 -14.08 -0.85 16.43
CA ALA A 27 -14.56 -1.96 17.25
C ALA A 27 -13.44 -2.63 18.06
N ALA A 28 -12.21 -2.63 17.54
CA ALA A 28 -11.01 -3.10 18.25
C ALA A 28 -10.46 -2.09 19.28
N GLY A 29 -11.13 -0.94 19.48
CA GLY A 29 -10.78 0.06 20.48
C GLY A 29 -9.70 1.03 20.05
N TYR A 30 -9.45 1.20 18.74
CA TYR A 30 -8.49 2.18 18.24
C TYR A 30 -9.00 3.61 18.46
N SER A 31 -8.19 4.45 19.09
CA SER A 31 -8.43 5.89 19.23
C SER A 31 -8.52 6.62 17.88
N ASN A 32 -7.83 6.12 16.85
CA ASN A 32 -7.97 6.57 15.47
C ASN A 32 -8.02 5.38 14.51
N SER A 33 -9.10 5.27 13.74
CA SER A 33 -9.28 4.19 12.74
C SER A 33 -8.66 4.49 11.38
N GLY A 34 -7.96 5.62 11.26
CA GLY A 34 -7.24 6.03 10.07
C GLY A 34 -8.10 6.71 9.00
N LYS A 35 -7.42 7.16 7.96
CA LYS A 35 -8.00 7.81 6.78
C LYS A 35 -7.60 7.04 5.53
N ARG A 36 -8.57 6.86 4.63
CA ARG A 36 -8.35 6.28 3.30
C ARG A 36 -8.12 7.40 2.28
N SER A 37 -7.13 7.27 1.42
CA SER A 37 -6.83 8.23 0.34
C SER A 37 -6.16 7.52 -0.85
N ALA A 38 -6.19 8.14 -2.03
CA ALA A 38 -5.43 7.66 -3.18
C ALA A 38 -3.93 7.70 -2.84
N PHE A 39 -3.23 6.59 -3.07
CA PHE A 39 -1.85 6.41 -2.59
C PHE A 39 -0.90 7.52 -3.06
N ASN A 40 -0.98 7.87 -4.35
CA ASN A 40 -0.13 8.90 -4.96
C ASN A 40 -0.33 10.30 -4.35
N ASN A 41 -1.45 10.56 -3.68
CA ASN A 41 -1.74 11.87 -3.09
C ASN A 41 -1.19 12.00 -1.65
N VAL A 42 -0.73 10.90 -1.04
CA VAL A 42 -0.36 10.85 0.40
C VAL A 42 0.97 10.13 0.62
N LEU A 43 1.88 10.17 -0.36
CA LEU A 43 3.15 9.45 -0.32
C LEU A 43 4.02 9.87 0.89
N ASN A 44 4.02 11.16 1.23
CA ASN A 44 4.81 11.68 2.35
C ASN A 44 4.25 11.25 3.71
N GLU A 45 2.92 11.21 3.84
CA GLU A 45 2.23 10.75 5.04
C GLU A 45 2.45 9.25 5.23
N VAL A 46 2.29 8.44 4.16
CA VAL A 46 2.56 7.00 4.22
C VAL A 46 4.03 6.75 4.57
N ARG A 47 4.96 7.48 3.97
CA ARG A 47 6.38 7.42 4.35
C ARG A 47 6.58 7.73 5.83
N SER A 48 5.97 8.79 6.34
CA SER A 48 6.07 9.17 7.77
C SER A 48 5.53 8.08 8.70
N GLU A 49 4.39 7.48 8.35
CA GLU A 49 3.81 6.35 9.09
C GLU A 49 4.77 5.18 9.14
N LEU A 50 5.28 4.75 7.99
CA LEU A 50 6.18 3.59 7.89
C LEU A 50 7.52 3.84 8.60
N MET A 51 8.11 5.03 8.45
CA MET A 51 9.34 5.42 9.13
C MET A 51 9.18 5.50 10.65
N SER A 52 7.97 5.78 11.13
CA SER A 52 7.63 5.79 12.56
C SER A 52 7.16 4.43 13.09
N GLY A 53 7.24 3.37 12.28
CA GLY A 53 6.89 2.01 12.69
C GLY A 53 5.39 1.73 12.68
N HIS A 54 4.60 2.50 11.93
CA HIS A 54 3.15 2.31 11.77
C HIS A 54 2.84 1.72 10.39
N PRO A 55 2.48 0.43 10.30
CA PRO A 55 2.03 -0.18 9.06
C PRO A 55 0.79 0.50 8.49
N VAL A 56 0.64 0.46 7.17
CA VAL A 56 -0.54 0.96 6.46
C VAL A 56 -1.24 -0.17 5.73
N ILE A 57 -2.55 -0.05 5.52
CA ILE A 57 -3.33 -1.01 4.73
C ILE A 57 -3.50 -0.45 3.34
N MET A 58 -3.15 -1.23 2.33
CA MET A 58 -3.25 -0.85 0.93
C MET A 58 -4.32 -1.67 0.23
N ASP A 59 -4.97 -1.06 -0.76
CA ASP A 59 -5.97 -1.72 -1.59
C ASP A 59 -5.83 -1.28 -3.05
N GLY A 60 -6.05 -2.21 -3.97
CA GLY A 60 -5.87 -1.99 -5.40
C GLY A 60 -6.41 -3.14 -6.24
N THR A 61 -6.40 -2.98 -7.55
CA THR A 61 -6.85 -3.99 -8.51
C THR A 61 -5.90 -4.03 -9.71
N ASN A 62 -5.97 -5.10 -10.49
CA ASN A 62 -5.30 -5.19 -11.79
C ASN A 62 -6.23 -4.82 -12.97
N GLN A 63 -7.46 -4.34 -12.70
CA GLN A 63 -8.44 -3.99 -13.73
C GLN A 63 -8.84 -2.52 -13.70
N PHE A 64 -9.04 -1.92 -14.88
CA PHE A 64 -9.46 -0.53 -15.02
C PHE A 64 -10.93 -0.30 -14.65
N LEU A 65 -11.80 -1.30 -14.84
CA LEU A 65 -13.23 -1.22 -14.54
C LEU A 65 -13.70 -2.49 -13.81
N GLY A 66 -14.42 -2.28 -12.70
CA GLY A 66 -15.05 -3.35 -11.93
C GLY A 66 -14.34 -3.70 -10.63
N PHE A 67 -14.95 -4.63 -9.88
CA PHE A 67 -14.44 -5.14 -8.60
C PHE A 67 -13.63 -6.44 -8.76
N ASN A 68 -13.42 -6.90 -9.99
CA ASN A 68 -12.73 -8.16 -10.25
C ASN A 68 -11.25 -8.06 -9.88
N ASN A 69 -10.74 -9.14 -9.27
CA ASN A 69 -9.35 -9.30 -8.84
C ASN A 69 -8.77 -8.07 -8.12
N TRP A 70 -9.57 -7.56 -7.18
CA TRP A 70 -9.10 -6.55 -6.24
C TRP A 70 -8.49 -7.25 -5.04
N HIS A 71 -7.37 -6.72 -4.56
CA HIS A 71 -6.69 -7.20 -3.38
C HIS A 71 -6.49 -6.14 -2.29
N ILE A 72 -6.37 -6.58 -1.05
CA ILE A 72 -6.04 -5.76 0.12
C ILE A 72 -4.83 -6.40 0.78
N TRP A 73 -3.82 -5.59 1.08
CA TRP A 73 -2.56 -6.05 1.67
C TRP A 73 -2.03 -5.03 2.68
N VAL A 74 -0.96 -5.38 3.38
CA VAL A 74 -0.30 -4.49 4.34
C VAL A 74 1.03 -4.03 3.77
N ILE A 75 1.34 -2.73 3.91
CA ILE A 75 2.71 -2.26 3.82
C ILE A 75 3.25 -2.15 5.24
N ALA A 76 4.25 -2.98 5.57
CA ALA A 76 4.79 -3.08 6.92
C ALA A 76 6.12 -2.36 7.10
N GLY A 77 6.76 -1.91 6.02
CA GLY A 77 8.03 -1.20 6.09
C GLY A 77 8.34 -0.37 4.86
N ILE A 78 9.32 0.52 5.01
CA ILE A 78 9.89 1.32 3.93
C ILE A 78 11.42 1.29 4.02
N GLN A 79 12.07 1.25 2.87
CA GLN A 79 13.52 1.42 2.70
C GLN A 79 13.75 2.54 1.71
N GLU A 80 14.57 3.52 2.11
CA GLU A 80 15.02 4.57 1.21
C GLU A 80 16.38 4.18 0.63
N THR A 81 16.46 4.08 -0.69
CA THR A 81 17.71 3.87 -1.41
C THR A 81 18.09 5.18 -2.09
N ILE A 82 19.27 5.70 -1.74
CA ILE A 82 19.83 6.90 -2.39
C ILE A 82 20.81 6.44 -3.46
N LEU A 83 20.50 6.73 -4.72
CA LEU A 83 21.41 6.52 -5.83
C LEU A 83 22.13 7.82 -6.14
N HIS A 84 23.46 7.76 -6.26
CA HIS A 84 24.29 8.87 -6.68
C HIS A 84 24.74 8.64 -8.13
N GLY A 85 24.71 9.70 -8.94
CA GLY A 85 25.19 9.65 -10.31
C GLY A 85 25.69 11.00 -10.79
N VAL A 86 26.46 10.98 -11.87
CA VAL A 86 26.93 12.18 -12.55
C VAL A 86 26.08 12.39 -13.80
N VAL A 87 25.47 13.56 -13.92
CA VAL A 87 24.73 13.98 -15.12
C VAL A 87 25.37 15.23 -15.70
N GLU A 88 25.24 15.43 -17.00
CA GLU A 88 25.64 16.67 -17.64
C GLU A 88 24.50 17.68 -17.53
N LEU A 89 24.74 18.80 -16.84
CA LEU A 89 23.80 19.92 -16.71
C LEU A 89 24.51 21.18 -17.21
N ASN A 90 23.95 21.81 -18.24
CA ASN A 90 24.50 23.03 -18.86
C ASN A 90 25.98 22.89 -19.29
N GLY A 91 26.39 21.73 -19.82
CA GLY A 91 27.75 21.49 -20.27
C GLY A 91 28.76 21.16 -19.16
N ALA A 92 28.30 20.94 -17.93
CA ALA A 92 29.14 20.58 -16.79
C ALA A 92 28.68 19.29 -16.11
N ALA A 93 29.65 18.42 -15.76
CA ALA A 93 29.41 17.23 -14.97
C ALA A 93 28.97 17.61 -13.55
N THR A 94 27.75 17.20 -13.19
CA THR A 94 27.10 17.53 -11.91
C THR A 94 26.73 16.25 -11.18
N CYS A 95 27.13 16.12 -9.92
CA CYS A 95 26.69 15.02 -9.05
C CYS A 95 25.24 15.26 -8.62
N MET A 96 24.36 14.31 -8.89
CA MET A 96 22.98 14.30 -8.40
C MET A 96 22.72 13.05 -7.56
N ALA A 97 21.73 13.18 -6.69
CA ALA A 97 21.21 12.08 -5.89
C ALA A 97 19.71 11.92 -6.15
N TRP A 98 19.26 10.69 -6.25
CA TRP A 98 17.85 10.32 -6.37
C TRP A 98 17.47 9.38 -5.23
N THR A 99 16.39 9.68 -4.53
CA THR A 99 15.84 8.82 -3.48
C THR A 99 14.74 7.95 -4.05
N TYR A 100 14.88 6.64 -3.89
CA TYR A 100 13.89 5.63 -4.26
C TYR A 100 13.34 4.96 -3.01
N ASN A 101 12.02 4.84 -2.94
CA ASN A 101 11.35 4.13 -1.85
C ASN A 101 11.02 2.70 -2.29
N LEU A 102 11.49 1.74 -1.50
CA LEU A 102 11.03 0.36 -1.53
C LEU A 102 10.08 0.15 -0.36
N TYR A 103 8.96 -0.52 -0.62
CA TYR A 103 7.92 -0.81 0.37
C TYR A 103 7.91 -2.31 0.64
N TYR A 104 7.93 -2.72 1.90
CA TYR A 104 7.77 -4.13 2.26
C TYR A 104 6.30 -4.47 2.33
N LEU A 105 5.84 -5.30 1.40
CA LEU A 105 4.46 -5.72 1.29
C LEU A 105 4.29 -7.10 1.93
N ASN A 106 3.23 -7.23 2.75
CA ASN A 106 2.68 -8.50 3.17
C ASN A 106 1.33 -8.69 2.46
N TRP A 107 1.28 -9.65 1.54
CA TRP A 107 0.10 -9.90 0.69
C TRP A 107 -1.00 -10.69 1.39
N GLY A 108 -0.75 -11.21 2.60
CA GLY A 108 -1.72 -12.05 3.32
C GLY A 108 -1.87 -13.45 2.74
N TRP A 109 -0.88 -13.95 2.00
CA TRP A 109 -0.86 -15.28 1.37
C TRP A 109 0.23 -16.18 1.98
N GLU A 110 0.29 -16.22 3.31
CA GLU A 110 1.22 -17.09 4.04
C GLU A 110 2.70 -16.88 3.66
N GLY A 111 3.07 -15.63 3.37
CA GLY A 111 4.43 -15.26 2.93
C GLY A 111 4.66 -15.36 1.42
N SER A 112 3.71 -15.92 0.67
CA SER A 112 3.79 -15.94 -0.79
C SER A 112 3.71 -14.52 -1.36
N SER A 113 4.68 -14.17 -2.20
CA SER A 113 4.87 -12.82 -2.76
C SER A 113 5.24 -11.74 -1.72
N ASP A 114 5.46 -12.06 -0.45
CA ASP A 114 5.91 -11.03 0.50
C ASP A 114 7.33 -10.55 0.13
N GLY A 115 7.58 -9.24 0.21
CA GLY A 115 8.87 -8.70 -0.23
C GLY A 115 8.92 -7.20 -0.40
N TRP A 116 10.04 -6.72 -0.93
CA TRP A 116 10.30 -5.30 -1.21
C TRP A 116 9.89 -4.94 -2.64
N TYR A 117 9.06 -3.92 -2.77
CA TYR A 117 8.52 -3.47 -4.05
C TYR A 117 8.74 -1.98 -4.24
N ALA A 118 9.08 -1.58 -5.47
CA ALA A 118 9.06 -0.19 -5.88
C ALA A 118 7.62 0.28 -6.09
N GLY A 119 7.34 1.55 -5.78
CA GLY A 119 6.06 2.16 -6.11
C GLY A 119 5.79 2.13 -7.62
N GLY A 120 4.56 1.77 -8.01
CA GLY A 120 4.20 1.59 -9.42
C GLY A 120 4.63 0.24 -10.01
N ASN A 121 4.98 -0.72 -9.16
CA ASN A 121 5.18 -2.12 -9.55
C ASN A 121 4.77 -3.09 -8.42
N PHE A 122 3.58 -2.94 -7.85
CA PHE A 122 3.11 -3.84 -6.79
C PHE A 122 2.59 -5.16 -7.37
N MET A 123 3.50 -6.14 -7.48
CA MET A 123 3.27 -7.44 -8.11
C MET A 123 3.00 -8.55 -7.09
N GLY A 124 1.74 -9.00 -6.98
CA GLY A 124 1.34 -10.16 -6.17
C GLY A 124 0.87 -11.29 -7.06
N GLY A 125 1.38 -12.52 -6.89
CA GLY A 125 0.86 -13.68 -7.63
C GLY A 125 0.92 -13.52 -9.16
N ASN A 126 1.97 -12.87 -9.66
CA ASN A 126 2.17 -12.48 -11.06
C ASN A 126 1.15 -11.47 -11.63
N GLN A 127 0.44 -10.72 -10.77
CA GLN A 127 -0.50 -9.68 -11.16
C GLN A 127 -0.06 -8.33 -10.60
N ASN A 128 -0.17 -7.27 -11.41
CA ASN A 128 0.10 -5.90 -10.99
C ASN A 128 -1.17 -5.29 -10.38
N TYR A 129 -1.11 -4.81 -9.13
CA TYR A 129 -2.26 -4.23 -8.43
C TYR A 129 -2.24 -2.69 -8.36
N ASP A 130 -1.53 -2.02 -9.27
CA ASP A 130 -1.33 -0.57 -9.25
C ASP A 130 -2.55 0.24 -9.77
N THR A 131 -3.65 -0.43 -10.15
CA THR A 131 -4.87 0.26 -10.59
C THR A 131 -5.77 0.57 -9.40
N ALA A 132 -6.30 1.80 -9.37
CA ALA A 132 -7.14 2.31 -8.29
C ALA A 132 -6.51 2.13 -6.89
N LEU A 133 -5.19 2.35 -6.80
CA LEU A 133 -4.43 2.26 -5.54
C LEU A 133 -4.89 3.25 -4.49
N ASN A 134 -5.25 2.73 -3.34
CA ASN A 134 -5.57 3.51 -2.17
C ASN A 134 -4.87 2.94 -0.95
N VAL A 135 -4.75 3.78 0.06
CA VAL A 135 -4.10 3.44 1.32
C VAL A 135 -4.93 3.96 2.48
N THR A 136 -5.04 3.15 3.53
CA THR A 136 -5.56 3.53 4.83
C THR A 136 -4.39 3.67 5.79
N TYR A 137 -4.21 4.87 6.33
CA TYR A 137 -3.06 5.26 7.15
C TYR A 137 -3.51 6.06 8.39
N GLY A 138 -2.61 6.22 9.37
CA GLY A 138 -2.91 6.96 10.61
C GLY A 138 -3.71 6.18 11.64
N MET A 139 -3.77 4.86 11.54
CA MET A 139 -4.44 4.01 12.54
C MET A 139 -3.65 4.05 13.85
N ARG A 140 -4.31 4.34 14.97
CA ARG A 140 -3.69 4.40 16.32
C ARG A 140 -4.58 3.73 17.35
N LYS A 141 -3.95 2.93 18.20
CA LYS A 141 -4.62 2.33 19.36
C LYS A 141 -4.99 3.41 20.36
#